data_AF-A0A9D9DD73-F1
#
_entry.id   AF-A0A9D9DD73-F1
#
_cell.length_a   1.000
_cell.length_b   1.000
_cell.length_c   1.000
_cell.angle_alpha   90.00
_cell.angle_beta   90.00
_cell.angle_gamma   90.00
#
_symmetry.space_group_name_H-M   'P 1'
#
loop_
_entity.id
_entity.type
_entity.pdbx_description
1 polymer ?
#
loop_
_entity_poly.entity_id
_entity_poly.type
_entity_poly.pdbx_seq_one_letter_code
_entity_poly.pdbx_strand_id
1 'polypeptide(L)'
;MPESKQQKLRRAILRDEFDAFITAGQLLKNARRILGVGTEFISKKMGISSRLWARYENDRVKIPNTILLKIFVFGLSFWCNMPDNAMPQHMDKDL
;
A
#
# COMPACT_ATOMS: atom_id res chain seq x y z
N MET A 1 35.18 -4.88 6.66
CA MET A 1 34.88 -6.20 6.06
C MET A 1 34.45 -5.99 4.61
N PRO A 2 35.19 -6.47 3.61
CA PRO A 2 34.77 -6.34 2.21
C PRO A 2 33.55 -7.23 1.95
N GLU A 3 32.54 -6.70 1.27
CA GLU A 3 31.31 -7.45 0.94
C GLU A 3 31.60 -8.68 0.07
N SER A 4 30.97 -9.80 0.42
CA SER A 4 31.09 -11.04 -0.35
C SER A 4 30.44 -10.90 -1.73
N LYS A 5 30.97 -11.61 -2.73
CA LYS A 5 30.40 -11.62 -4.09
C LYS A 5 28.92 -12.02 -4.11
N GLN A 6 28.50 -12.89 -3.18
CA GLN A 6 27.10 -13.30 -3.02
C GLN A 6 26.20 -12.17 -2.49
N GLN A 7 26.70 -11.32 -1.58
CA GLN A 7 25.96 -10.15 -1.10
C GLN A 7 25.73 -9.13 -2.21
N LYS A 8 26.74 -8.90 -3.06
CA LYS A 8 26.62 -8.02 -4.22
C LYS A 8 25.60 -8.55 -5.24
N LEU A 9 25.64 -9.86 -5.52
CA LEU A 9 24.68 -10.50 -6.43
C LEU A 9 23.25 -10.44 -5.89
N ARG A 10 23.05 -10.75 -4.60
CA ARG A 10 21.72 -10.62 -3.96
C ARG A 10 21.19 -9.19 -4.04
N ARG A 11 22.03 -8.18 -3.80
CA ARG A 11 21.63 -6.78 -3.93
C ARG A 11 21.32 -6.38 -5.36
N ALA A 12 22.06 -6.89 -6.35
CA ALA A 12 21.80 -6.64 -7.76
C ALA A 12 20.47 -7.27 -8.21
N ILE A 13 20.18 -8.51 -7.80
CA ILE A 13 18.90 -9.18 -8.07
C ILE A 13 17.74 -8.44 -7.39
N LEU A 14 17.91 -8.04 -6.12
CA LEU A 14 16.90 -7.24 -5.42
C LEU A 14 16.74 -5.85 -6.05
N ARG A 15 17.82 -5.26 -6.60
CA ARG A 15 17.73 -4.02 -7.37
C ARG A 15 16.94 -4.24 -8.64
N ASP A 16 17.28 -5.25 -9.44
CA ASP A 16 16.59 -5.56 -10.71
C ASP A 16 15.11 -5.92 -10.50
N GLU A 17 14.76 -6.61 -9.41
CA GLU A 17 13.37 -6.89 -9.04
C GLU A 17 12.60 -5.63 -8.60
N PHE A 18 13.28 -4.65 -8.00
CA PHE A 18 12.68 -3.35 -7.64
C PHE A 18 12.78 -2.30 -8.76
N ASP A 19 13.72 -2.43 -9.70
CA ASP A 19 14.02 -1.51 -10.79
C ASP A 19 13.14 -1.75 -12.03
N ALA A 20 12.27 -2.77 -12.02
CA ALA A 20 11.25 -2.99 -13.04
C ALA A 20 10.06 -2.01 -12.91
N PHE A 21 10.28 -0.69 -12.96
CA PHE A 21 9.28 0.39 -13.19
C PHE A 21 7.86 0.20 -12.60
N ILE A 22 7.71 -0.38 -11.41
CA ILE A 22 6.38 -0.53 -10.81
C ILE A 22 6.00 0.82 -10.19
N THR A 23 4.94 1.42 -10.72
CA THR A 23 4.42 2.69 -10.20
C THR A 23 3.78 2.51 -8.82
N ALA A 24 3.62 3.60 -8.07
CA ALA A 24 2.91 3.56 -6.79
C ALA A 24 1.47 3.03 -6.94
N GLY A 25 0.77 3.39 -8.02
CA GLY A 25 -0.56 2.87 -8.33
C GLY A 25 -0.57 1.37 -8.63
N GLN A 26 0.41 0.87 -9.38
CA GLN A 26 0.56 -0.56 -9.64
C GLN A 26 0.91 -1.35 -8.37
N LEU A 27 1.79 -0.81 -7.51
CA LEU A 27 2.07 -1.39 -6.20
C LEU A 27 0.80 -1.48 -5.35
N LEU A 28 0.00 -0.41 -5.31
CA LEU A 28 -1.26 -0.37 -4.58
C LEU A 28 -2.26 -1.42 -5.09
N LYS A 29 -2.39 -1.53 -6.42
CA LYS A 29 -3.27 -2.49 -7.08
C LYS A 29 -2.85 -3.93 -6.81
N ASN A 30 -1.55 -4.21 -6.83
CA ASN A 30 -0.99 -5.52 -6.54
C ASN A 30 -1.18 -5.88 -5.07
N ALA A 31 -0.90 -4.96 -4.15
CA ALA A 31 -1.13 -5.15 -2.72
C ALA A 31 -2.61 -5.51 -2.44
N ARG A 32 -3.56 -4.78 -3.04
CA ARG A 32 -4.98 -5.09 -2.91
C ARG A 32 -5.33 -6.51 -3.40
N ARG A 33 -4.76 -6.92 -4.54
CA ARG A 33 -4.96 -8.27 -5.10
C ARG A 33 -4.38 -9.36 -4.22
N ILE A 34 -3.20 -9.15 -3.65
CA ILE A 34 -2.55 -10.07 -2.71
C ILE A 34 -3.42 -10.28 -1.46
N LEU A 35 -4.04 -9.20 -0.97
CA LEU A 35 -4.98 -9.27 0.16
C LEU A 35 -6.33 -9.91 -0.21
N GLY A 36 -6.58 -10.18 -1.49
CA GLY A 36 -7.84 -10.78 -1.96
C GLY A 36 -9.05 -9.86 -1.84
N VAL A 37 -8.85 -8.54 -1.70
CA VAL A 37 -9.97 -7.61 -1.45
C VAL A 37 -10.45 -6.87 -2.71
N GLY A 38 -11.76 -6.67 -2.79
CA GLY A 38 -12.40 -5.93 -3.86
C GLY A 38 -12.13 -4.42 -3.79
N THR A 39 -12.21 -3.73 -4.92
CA THR A 39 -12.07 -2.27 -5.02
C THR A 39 -13.09 -1.53 -4.17
N GLU A 40 -14.35 -2.00 -4.17
CA GLU A 40 -15.42 -1.38 -3.38
C GLU A 40 -15.14 -1.48 -1.87
N PHE A 41 -14.75 -2.68 -1.41
CA PHE A 41 -14.42 -2.93 -0.01
C PHE A 41 -13.30 -2.01 0.49
N ILE A 42 -12.17 -1.97 -0.22
CA ILE A 42 -11.04 -1.17 0.23
C ILE A 42 -11.35 0.33 0.14
N SER A 43 -12.09 0.78 -0.88
CA SER A 43 -12.48 2.19 -1.00
C SER A 43 -13.34 2.63 0.18
N LYS A 44 -14.28 1.77 0.62
CA LYS A 44 -15.11 1.98 1.79
C LYS A 44 -14.27 2.03 3.07
N LYS A 45 -13.34 1.09 3.27
CA LYS A 45 -12.42 1.08 4.43
C LYS A 45 -11.53 2.32 4.49
N MET A 46 -11.18 2.89 3.33
CA MET A 46 -10.35 4.09 3.24
C MET A 46 -11.15 5.40 3.33
N GLY A 47 -12.49 5.32 3.30
CA GLY A 47 -13.39 6.47 3.36
C GLY A 47 -13.41 7.28 2.07
N ILE A 48 -13.24 6.64 0.90
CA ILE A 48 -13.23 7.30 -0.41
C ILE A 48 -14.10 6.55 -1.42
N SER A 49 -14.43 7.18 -2.55
CA SER A 49 -15.16 6.52 -3.62
C SER A 49 -14.32 5.46 -4.34
N SER A 50 -14.97 4.39 -4.80
CA SER A 50 -14.35 3.35 -5.64
C SER A 50 -13.75 3.92 -6.93
N ARG A 51 -14.37 4.97 -7.49
CA ARG A 51 -13.85 5.71 -8.65
C ARG A 51 -12.52 6.40 -8.31
N LEU A 52 -12.42 7.07 -7.16
CA LEU A 52 -11.17 7.71 -6.74
C LEU A 52 -10.08 6.67 -6.46
N TRP A 53 -10.44 5.56 -5.80
CA TRP A 53 -9.52 4.43 -5.60
C TRP A 53 -8.96 3.90 -6.92
N ALA A 54 -9.83 3.68 -7.92
CA ALA A 54 -9.39 3.25 -9.24
C ALA A 54 -8.45 4.27 -9.91
N ARG A 55 -8.62 5.57 -9.67
CA ARG A 55 -7.69 6.58 -10.18
C ARG A 55 -6.31 6.49 -9.51
N TYR A 56 -6.24 6.15 -8.22
CA TYR A 56 -4.97 5.87 -7.54
C TYR A 56 -4.27 4.64 -8.13
N GLU A 57 -4.98 3.53 -8.31
CA GLU A 57 -4.42 2.28 -8.84
C GLU A 57 -3.88 2.37 -10.28
N ASN A 58 -4.34 3.36 -11.04
CA ASN A 58 -3.95 3.56 -12.43
C ASN A 58 -3.11 4.84 -12.61
N ASP A 59 -2.53 5.36 -11.51
CA ASP A 59 -1.64 6.53 -11.49
C ASP A 59 -2.24 7.80 -12.14
N ARG A 60 -3.59 7.90 -12.16
CA ARG A 60 -4.29 9.04 -12.75
C ARG A 60 -4.32 10.26 -11.83
N VAL A 61 -4.05 10.06 -10.55
CA VAL A 61 -3.95 11.11 -9.53
C VAL A 61 -2.95 10.68 -8.46
N LYS A 62 -2.29 11.66 -7.84
CA LYS A 62 -1.38 11.43 -6.71
C LYS A 62 -2.16 10.97 -5.48
N ILE A 63 -1.63 9.98 -4.78
CA ILE A 63 -2.21 9.47 -3.52
C ILE A 63 -1.85 10.46 -2.38
N PRO A 64 -2.83 11.01 -1.65
CA PRO A 64 -2.57 11.85 -0.49
C PRO A 64 -1.86 11.07 0.63
N ASN A 65 -0.99 11.73 1.40
CA ASN A 65 -0.28 11.11 2.52
C ASN A 65 -1.23 10.50 3.57
N THR A 66 -2.38 11.13 3.80
CA THR A 66 -3.42 10.62 4.71
C THR A 66 -3.97 9.27 4.25
N ILE A 67 -4.12 9.06 2.93
CA ILE A 67 -4.54 7.78 2.36
C ILE A 67 -3.42 6.75 2.45
N LEU A 68 -2.16 7.13 2.19
CA LEU A 68 -1.01 6.23 2.36
C LEU A 68 -0.89 5.72 3.80
N LEU A 69 -1.09 6.59 4.80
CA LEU A 69 -1.11 6.21 6.21
C LEU A 69 -2.25 5.22 6.52
N LYS A 70 -3.47 5.47 6.01
CA LYS A 70 -4.59 4.54 6.18
C LYS A 70 -4.31 3.18 5.55
N ILE A 71 -3.70 3.14 4.36
CA ILE A 71 -3.30 1.90 3.68
C ILE A 71 -2.29 1.13 4.52
N PHE A 72 -1.27 1.81 5.05
CA PHE A 72 -0.26 1.21 5.90
C PHE A 72 -0.86 0.60 7.18
N VAL A 73 -1.69 1.37 7.89
CA VAL A 73 -2.37 0.91 9.12
C VAL A 73 -3.28 -0.27 8.82
N PHE A 74 -4.07 -0.21 7.75
CA PHE A 74 -4.94 -1.31 7.33
C PHE A 74 -4.14 -2.59 7.04
N GLY A 75 -3.03 -2.47 6.31
CA GLY A 75 -2.15 -3.60 6.03
C GLY A 75 -1.62 -4.23 7.32
N LEU A 76 -1.10 -3.43 8.25
CA LEU A 76 -0.65 -3.92 9.55
C LEU A 76 -1.76 -4.63 10.32
N SER A 77 -2.94 -4.03 10.42
CA SER A 77 -4.06 -4.63 11.14
C SER A 77 -4.48 -5.96 10.53
N PHE A 78 -4.51 -6.05 9.19
CA PHE A 78 -4.87 -7.25 8.46
C PHE A 78 -3.89 -8.40 8.74
N TRP A 79 -2.58 -8.14 8.67
CA TRP A 79 -1.56 -9.18 8.89
C TRP A 79 -1.38 -9.57 10.35
N CYS A 80 -1.61 -8.64 11.28
CA CYS A 80 -1.46 -8.89 12.71
C CYS A 80 -2.73 -9.48 13.38
N ASN A 81 -3.79 -9.79 12.62
CA ASN A 81 -5.11 -10.19 13.15
C ASN A 81 -5.61 -9.23 14.24
N MET A 82 -5.28 -7.94 14.12
CA MET A 82 -5.74 -6.94 15.07
C MET A 82 -7.26 -6.78 14.87
N PRO A 83 -8.07 -6.76 15.95
CA PRO A 83 -9.51 -6.60 15.82
C PRO A 83 -9.82 -5.32 15.05
N ASP A 84 -10.87 -5.36 14.22
CA ASP A 84 -11.29 -4.30 13.28
C ASP A 84 -11.51 -2.92 13.96
N ASN A 85 -11.61 -2.90 15.29
CA ASN A 85 -11.75 -1.74 16.16
C ASN A 85 -10.41 -0.99 16.42
N ALA A 86 -9.27 -1.53 15.97
CA ALA A 86 -7.95 -0.91 16.14
C ALA A 86 -7.64 0.17 15.08
N MET A 87 -8.46 0.31 14.04
CA MET A 87 -8.35 1.47 13.14
C MET A 87 -8.94 2.69 13.84
N PRO A 88 -8.19 3.80 13.99
CA PRO A 88 -8.71 5.01 14.62
C PRO A 88 -9.92 5.51 13.83
N GLN A 89 -11.11 5.38 14.41
CA GLN A 89 -12.37 5.74 13.75
C GLN A 89 -12.62 7.25 13.71
N HIS A 90 -11.76 8.05 14.32
CA HIS A 90 -11.85 9.51 14.32
C HIS A 90 -10.45 10.12 14.25
N MET A 91 -10.02 10.50 13.05
CA MET A 91 -9.14 11.65 12.87
C MET A 91 -9.92 12.63 12.00
N ASP A 92 -10.84 13.36 12.61
CA ASP A 92 -11.26 14.69 12.18
C ASP A 92 -12.07 15.34 13.31
N LYS A 93 -11.90 16.67 13.40
CA LYS A 93 -12.38 17.64 14.41
C LYS A 93 -11.36 17.94 15.51
N ASP A 94 -10.31 18.63 15.13
CA ASP A 94 -9.81 19.84 15.82
C ASP A 94 -8.59 20.36 15.05
N LEU A 95 -8.85 21.22 14.07
CA LEU A 95 -7.97 22.24 13.49
C LEU A 95 -8.83 23.21 12.66
#